data_AF-A0A5Q2TEF8-F1
#
_entry.id   AF-A0A5Q2TEF8-F1
#
_cell.length_a   1.000
_cell.length_b   1.000
_cell.length_c   1.000
_cell.angle_alpha   90.00
_cell.angle_beta   90.00
_cell.angle_gamma   90.00
#
_symmetry.space_group_name_H-M   'P 1'
#
loop_
_entity.id
_entity.type
_entity.pdbx_description
1 polymer ?
#
loop_
_entity_poly.entity_id
_entity_poly.type
_entity_poly.pdbx_seq_one_letter_code
_entity_poly.pdbx_strand_id
1 'polypeptide(L)'
;MNTALQLFSDHGFNETSVQQIAQKAGISKGGFYNYFSSKRDLMLEMIDEHYSKIINSTHQIEETSRDLAAYIEHEMTAWMEHQPFIHVMFNEFQPRKDPQINKKMDELHVTLTQKHKAMFYLCYGEKVKPFLADMVVILQGMLKEYYLYMFIQQTQLNVQQLSNWVSHHINSIVNNLDDLDPFLHETQNETFDSVLKDLRATIQQKELHNQDKLLKVVKQIEQEIDNRSPYSITAEVSLHYLKGEEMIQTDVLRLERLCKQGGN
;
A
#
# COMPACT_ATOMS: atom_id res chain seq x y z
N MET A 1 7.75 7.16 -21.53
CA MET A 1 8.04 6.88 -20.11
C MET A 1 9.45 6.34 -19.91
N ASN A 2 9.86 5.23 -20.57
CA ASN A 2 11.23 4.67 -20.47
C ASN A 2 12.38 5.69 -20.57
N THR A 3 12.34 6.59 -21.58
CA THR A 3 13.36 7.64 -21.73
C THR A 3 13.43 8.58 -20.52
N ALA A 4 12.28 8.94 -19.96
CA ALA A 4 12.21 9.79 -18.79
C ALA A 4 12.73 9.06 -17.56
N LEU A 5 12.33 7.80 -17.37
CA LEU A 5 12.84 6.96 -16.29
C LEU A 5 14.38 6.85 -16.33
N GLN A 6 14.95 6.62 -17.51
CA GLN A 6 16.40 6.60 -17.67
C GLN A 6 17.03 7.94 -17.27
N LEU A 7 16.48 9.07 -17.75
CA LEU A 7 16.99 10.39 -17.38
C LEU A 7 16.86 10.67 -15.89
N PHE A 8 15.77 10.26 -15.25
CA PHE A 8 15.58 10.39 -13.80
C PHE A 8 16.59 9.53 -13.03
N SER A 9 16.92 8.34 -13.52
CA SER A 9 17.94 7.49 -12.91
C SER A 9 19.35 8.06 -13.09
N ASP A 10 19.64 8.68 -14.23
CA ASP A 10 20.97 9.19 -14.57
C ASP A 10 21.27 10.56 -13.94
N HIS A 11 20.25 11.42 -13.81
CA HIS A 11 20.41 12.83 -13.46
C HIS A 11 19.59 13.27 -12.25
N GLY A 12 18.68 12.43 -11.76
CA GLY A 12 17.70 12.79 -10.74
C GLY A 12 16.42 13.39 -11.35
N PHE A 13 15.33 13.29 -10.59
CA PHE A 13 14.02 13.78 -11.02
C PHE A 13 14.03 15.29 -11.16
N ASN A 14 14.58 16.01 -10.18
CA ASN A 14 14.54 17.48 -10.14
C ASN A 14 15.36 18.12 -11.27
N GLU A 15 16.56 17.62 -11.53
CA GLU A 15 17.50 18.14 -12.55
C GLU A 15 17.08 17.81 -13.99
N THR A 16 16.21 16.81 -14.18
CA THR A 16 15.71 16.46 -15.52
C THR A 16 14.59 17.41 -15.96
N SER A 17 14.76 18.08 -17.09
CA SER A 17 13.74 18.96 -17.69
C SER A 17 12.86 18.24 -18.72
N VAL A 18 11.63 18.76 -18.92
CA VAL A 18 10.73 18.29 -20.00
C VAL A 18 11.38 18.41 -21.38
N GLN A 19 12.23 19.41 -21.58
CA GLN A 19 12.94 19.59 -22.85
C GLN A 19 13.97 18.49 -23.10
N GLN A 20 14.75 18.10 -22.08
CA GLN A 20 15.68 16.97 -22.18
C GLN A 20 14.94 15.66 -22.46
N ILE A 21 13.81 15.42 -21.78
CA ILE A 21 12.97 14.24 -22.02
C ILE A 21 12.47 14.24 -23.47
N ALA A 22 11.87 15.35 -23.94
CA ALA A 22 11.34 15.45 -25.29
C ALA A 22 12.43 15.24 -26.36
N GLN A 23 13.59 15.88 -26.18
CA GLN A 23 14.73 15.75 -27.09
C GLN A 23 15.25 14.30 -27.15
N LYS A 24 15.47 13.65 -26.00
CA LYS A 24 15.96 12.27 -25.96
C LYS A 24 14.91 11.27 -26.47
N ALA A 25 13.62 11.58 -26.32
CA ALA A 25 12.53 10.76 -26.83
C ALA A 25 12.22 11.02 -28.32
N GLY A 26 12.90 11.97 -28.97
CA GLY A 26 12.68 12.29 -30.38
C GLY A 26 11.35 12.99 -30.66
N ILE A 27 10.76 13.68 -29.67
CA ILE A 27 9.50 14.41 -29.80
C ILE A 27 9.70 15.91 -29.54
N SER A 28 8.72 16.73 -29.96
CA SER A 28 8.72 18.15 -29.60
C SER A 28 8.26 18.35 -28.15
N LYS A 29 8.63 19.50 -27.56
CA LYS A 29 8.14 19.90 -26.23
C LYS A 29 6.61 19.99 -26.19
N GLY A 30 5.97 20.46 -27.26
CA GLY A 30 4.51 20.44 -27.40
C GLY A 30 3.95 19.02 -27.46
N GLY A 31 4.65 18.10 -28.15
CA GLY A 31 4.31 16.68 -28.19
C GLY A 31 4.29 16.03 -26.81
N PHE A 32 5.22 16.39 -25.91
CA PHE A 32 5.17 15.94 -24.51
C PHE A 32 3.88 16.37 -23.81
N TYR A 33 3.51 17.64 -23.95
CA TYR A 33 2.33 18.21 -23.27
C TYR A 33 0.99 17.71 -23.82
N ASN A 34 0.99 17.03 -24.97
CA ASN A 34 -0.18 16.31 -25.45
C ASN A 34 -0.47 15.05 -24.63
N TYR A 35 0.54 14.47 -23.96
CA TYR A 35 0.40 13.26 -23.14
C TYR A 35 0.38 13.58 -21.64
N PHE A 36 1.22 14.50 -21.19
CA PHE A 36 1.40 14.79 -19.77
C PHE A 36 1.37 16.28 -19.51
N SER A 37 0.54 16.72 -18.57
CA SER A 37 0.46 18.14 -18.21
C SER A 37 1.73 18.65 -17.51
N SER A 38 2.50 17.76 -16.89
CA SER A 38 3.77 18.08 -16.25
C SER A 38 4.70 16.86 -16.11
N LYS A 39 5.96 17.12 -15.72
CA LYS A 39 6.92 16.07 -15.33
C LYS A 39 6.43 15.26 -14.12
N ARG A 40 5.66 15.88 -13.21
CA ARG A 40 5.04 15.21 -12.06
C ARG A 40 3.94 14.25 -12.51
N ASP A 41 3.09 14.68 -13.44
CA ASP A 41 2.01 13.82 -13.96
C ASP A 41 2.58 12.59 -14.69
N LEU A 42 3.66 12.78 -15.44
CA LEU A 42 4.42 11.66 -16.01
C LEU A 42 4.94 10.69 -14.92
N MET A 43 5.43 11.19 -13.78
CA MET A 43 5.87 10.34 -12.68
C MET A 43 4.72 9.57 -12.05
N LEU A 44 3.58 10.23 -11.82
CA LEU A 44 2.38 9.58 -11.27
C LEU A 44 1.87 8.46 -12.19
N GLU A 45 1.86 8.69 -13.51
CA GLU A 45 1.49 7.66 -14.49
C GLU A 45 2.48 6.48 -14.47
N MET A 46 3.78 6.74 -14.36
CA MET A 46 4.78 5.67 -14.25
C MET A 46 4.59 4.87 -12.97
N ILE A 47 4.26 5.52 -11.85
CA ILE A 47 3.94 4.84 -10.59
C ILE A 47 2.77 3.88 -10.80
N ASP A 48 1.68 4.34 -11.43
CA ASP A 48 0.52 3.49 -11.70
C ASP A 48 0.85 2.30 -12.60
N GLU A 49 1.60 2.53 -13.68
CA GLU A 49 1.99 1.48 -14.62
C GLU A 49 2.85 0.41 -13.94
N HIS A 50 3.90 0.82 -13.24
CA HIS A 50 4.86 -0.09 -12.62
C HIS A 50 4.24 -0.82 -11.43
N TYR A 51 3.45 -0.14 -10.60
CA TYR A 51 2.80 -0.80 -9.46
C TYR A 51 1.74 -1.78 -9.88
N SER A 52 0.94 -1.45 -10.90
CA SER A 52 -0.04 -2.40 -11.43
C SER A 52 0.64 -3.68 -11.93
N LYS A 53 1.81 -3.57 -12.56
CA LYS A 53 2.59 -4.74 -13.01
C LYS A 53 3.13 -5.57 -11.84
N ILE A 54 3.69 -4.93 -10.82
CA ILE A 54 4.18 -5.62 -9.61
C ILE A 54 3.04 -6.32 -8.87
N ILE A 55 1.89 -5.64 -8.69
CA ILE A 55 0.73 -6.21 -8.00
C ILE A 55 0.17 -7.39 -8.81
N ASN A 56 0.09 -7.26 -10.14
CA ASN A 56 -0.54 -8.27 -10.98
C ASN A 56 0.33 -9.51 -11.24
N SER A 57 1.64 -9.43 -11.01
CA SER A 57 2.56 -10.56 -11.25
C SER A 57 2.28 -11.76 -10.33
N THR A 58 1.72 -11.53 -9.13
CA THR A 58 1.47 -12.59 -8.14
C THR A 58 0.05 -13.17 -8.19
N HIS A 59 -0.87 -12.58 -8.96
CA HIS A 59 -2.29 -12.97 -8.93
C HIS A 59 -2.54 -14.43 -9.29
N GLN A 60 -1.80 -14.99 -10.25
CA GLN A 60 -2.00 -16.40 -10.67
C GLN A 60 -1.52 -17.41 -9.63
N ILE A 61 -0.55 -17.02 -8.79
CA ILE A 61 0.07 -17.91 -7.78
C ILE A 61 -0.80 -17.97 -6.53
N GLU A 62 -1.37 -16.82 -6.15
CA GLU A 62 -2.31 -16.67 -5.04
C GLU A 62 -3.51 -17.63 -5.15
N GLU A 63 -3.92 -17.98 -6.38
CA GLU A 63 -5.08 -18.84 -6.62
C GLU A 63 -4.74 -20.34 -6.69
N THR A 64 -3.48 -20.71 -6.94
CA THR A 64 -3.14 -22.07 -7.42
C THR A 64 -2.07 -22.79 -6.61
N SER A 65 -1.28 -22.09 -5.80
CA SER A 65 -0.15 -22.68 -5.09
C SER A 65 -0.13 -22.32 -3.60
N ARG A 66 0.20 -23.31 -2.76
CA ARG A 66 0.49 -23.11 -1.32
C ARG A 66 1.99 -23.02 -1.06
N ASP A 67 2.76 -22.62 -2.06
CA ASP A 67 4.22 -22.53 -1.99
C ASP A 67 4.66 -21.07 -1.78
N LEU A 68 5.10 -20.78 -0.56
CA LEU A 68 5.63 -19.46 -0.21
C LEU A 68 6.93 -19.14 -0.97
N ALA A 69 7.78 -20.13 -1.25
CA ALA A 69 9.03 -19.88 -1.98
C ALA A 69 8.74 -19.45 -3.42
N ALA A 70 7.81 -20.13 -4.09
CA ALA A 70 7.37 -19.74 -5.43
C ALA A 70 6.74 -18.34 -5.43
N TYR A 71 5.89 -18.03 -4.45
CA TYR A 71 5.30 -16.70 -4.30
C TYR A 71 6.37 -15.61 -4.18
N ILE A 72 7.34 -15.78 -3.27
CA ILE A 72 8.43 -14.84 -3.05
C ILE A 72 9.28 -14.71 -4.32
N GLU A 73 9.60 -15.81 -5.00
CA GLU A 73 10.39 -15.77 -6.23
C GLU A 73 9.76 -14.92 -7.32
N HIS A 74 8.45 -15.09 -7.54
CA HIS A 74 7.72 -14.32 -8.54
C HIS A 74 7.59 -12.85 -8.17
N GLU A 75 7.30 -12.54 -6.90
CA GLU A 75 7.33 -11.17 -6.40
C GLU A 75 8.72 -10.56 -6.65
N MET A 76 9.79 -11.25 -6.23
CA MET A 76 11.14 -10.74 -6.37
C MET A 76 11.56 -10.52 -7.82
N THR A 77 11.17 -11.42 -8.70
CA THR A 77 11.41 -11.29 -10.14
C THR A 77 10.73 -10.03 -10.69
N ALA A 78 9.46 -9.81 -10.36
CA ALA A 78 8.72 -8.61 -10.78
C ALA A 78 9.35 -7.31 -10.24
N TRP A 79 9.81 -7.31 -8.98
CA TRP A 79 10.54 -6.18 -8.41
C TRP A 79 11.86 -5.93 -9.16
N MET A 80 12.60 -6.97 -9.53
CA MET A 80 13.86 -6.83 -10.26
C MET A 80 13.67 -6.30 -11.68
N GLU A 81 12.60 -6.69 -12.37
CA GLU A 81 12.26 -6.14 -13.70
C GLU A 81 11.98 -4.62 -13.67
N HIS A 82 11.58 -4.11 -12.50
CA HIS A 82 11.27 -2.69 -12.29
C HIS A 82 12.35 -1.94 -11.49
N GLN A 83 13.53 -2.54 -11.31
CA GLN A 83 14.60 -2.00 -10.47
C GLN A 83 14.98 -0.54 -10.77
N PRO A 84 15.09 -0.08 -12.05
CA PRO A 84 15.40 1.32 -12.34
C PRO A 84 14.32 2.30 -11.84
N PHE A 85 13.04 1.91 -11.92
CA PHE A 85 11.94 2.71 -11.41
C PHE A 85 11.96 2.76 -9.88
N ILE A 86 12.15 1.61 -9.24
CA ILE A 86 12.26 1.53 -7.78
C ILE A 86 13.45 2.38 -7.27
N HIS A 87 14.57 2.36 -7.98
CA HIS A 87 15.73 3.19 -7.65
C HIS A 87 15.41 4.69 -7.63
N VAL A 88 14.75 5.18 -8.69
CA VAL A 88 14.31 6.58 -8.78
C VAL A 88 13.35 6.90 -7.63
N MET A 89 12.42 6.00 -7.32
CA MET A 89 11.49 6.19 -6.22
C MET A 89 12.20 6.35 -4.87
N PHE A 90 13.14 5.46 -4.53
CA PHE A 90 13.83 5.52 -3.24
C PHE A 90 14.82 6.68 -3.10
N ASN A 91 15.48 7.08 -4.18
CA ASN A 91 16.51 8.13 -4.12
C ASN A 91 15.94 9.55 -4.23
N GLU A 92 14.91 9.75 -5.05
CA GLU A 92 14.38 11.08 -5.34
C GLU A 92 13.17 11.42 -4.47
N PHE A 93 12.39 10.42 -4.06
CA PHE A 93 11.13 10.62 -3.35
C PHE A 93 11.22 10.08 -1.92
N GLN A 94 11.90 10.85 -1.07
CA GLN A 94 11.92 10.56 0.36
C GLN A 94 10.49 10.56 0.94
N PRO A 95 10.20 9.67 1.91
CA PRO A 95 8.90 9.65 2.57
C PRO A 95 8.47 11.05 3.04
N ARG A 96 7.20 11.37 2.83
CA ARG A 96 6.52 12.59 3.35
C ARG A 96 6.85 13.92 2.64
N LYS A 97 7.61 13.93 1.54
CA LYS A 97 7.89 15.16 0.78
C LYS A 97 6.86 15.53 -0.30
N ASP A 98 6.26 14.55 -0.98
CA ASP A 98 5.21 14.78 -1.98
C ASP A 98 3.93 13.99 -1.61
N PRO A 99 2.85 14.65 -1.13
CA PRO A 99 1.65 13.97 -0.64
C PRO A 99 0.99 13.04 -1.66
N GLN A 100 1.03 13.37 -2.95
CA GLN A 100 0.37 12.55 -3.98
C GLN A 100 1.14 11.28 -4.26
N ILE A 101 2.47 11.39 -4.33
CA ILE A 101 3.36 10.23 -4.52
C ILE A 101 3.32 9.34 -3.28
N ASN A 102 3.38 9.91 -2.07
CA ASN A 102 3.27 9.14 -0.83
C ASN A 102 1.95 8.38 -0.76
N LYS A 103 0.83 9.02 -1.14
CA LYS A 103 -0.48 8.35 -1.17
C LYS A 103 -0.47 7.11 -2.06
N LYS A 104 0.08 7.20 -3.28
CA LYS A 104 0.19 6.02 -4.17
C LYS A 104 1.09 4.93 -3.59
N MET A 105 2.18 5.32 -2.92
CA MET A 105 3.07 4.37 -2.24
C MET A 105 2.39 3.67 -1.05
N ASP A 106 1.60 4.42 -0.28
CA ASP A 106 0.81 3.86 0.82
C ASP A 106 -0.25 2.88 0.30
N GLU A 107 -0.92 3.20 -0.81
CA GLU A 107 -1.88 2.31 -1.47
C GLU A 107 -1.23 0.99 -1.94
N LEU A 108 -0.01 1.06 -2.50
CA LEU A 108 0.78 -0.13 -2.83
C LEU A 108 1.12 -0.94 -1.58
N HIS A 109 1.66 -0.29 -0.55
CA HIS A 109 2.05 -0.96 0.70
C HIS A 109 0.87 -1.68 1.35
N VAL A 110 -0.31 -1.05 1.38
CA VAL A 110 -1.54 -1.67 1.87
C VAL A 110 -1.90 -2.90 1.04
N THR A 111 -1.87 -2.79 -0.29
CA THR A 111 -2.22 -3.88 -1.20
C THR A 111 -1.28 -5.07 -1.05
N LEU A 112 0.03 -4.84 -1.06
CA LEU A 112 1.05 -5.90 -0.86
C LEU A 112 0.92 -6.55 0.51
N THR A 113 0.67 -5.76 1.56
CA THR A 113 0.43 -6.30 2.90
C THR A 113 -0.75 -7.27 2.91
N GLN A 114 -1.86 -6.92 2.27
CA GLN A 114 -3.03 -7.81 2.20
C GLN A 114 -2.74 -9.09 1.40
N LYS A 115 -2.02 -8.98 0.28
CA LYS A 115 -1.59 -10.14 -0.50
C LYS A 115 -0.69 -11.07 0.29
N HIS A 116 0.27 -10.53 1.03
CA HIS A 116 1.14 -11.34 1.90
C HIS A 116 0.33 -12.04 2.99
N LYS A 117 -0.61 -11.34 3.64
CA LYS A 117 -1.50 -11.98 4.64
C LYS A 117 -2.28 -13.14 4.04
N ALA A 118 -2.86 -12.94 2.86
CA ALA A 118 -3.60 -13.98 2.15
C ALA A 118 -2.69 -15.19 1.84
N MET A 119 -1.47 -14.94 1.35
CA MET A 119 -0.51 -16.00 1.07
C MET A 119 -0.08 -16.76 2.33
N PHE A 120 0.20 -16.05 3.43
CA PHE A 120 0.52 -16.67 4.72
C PHE A 120 -0.61 -17.58 5.21
N TYR A 121 -1.84 -17.08 5.17
CA TYR A 121 -3.01 -17.86 5.57
C TYR A 121 -3.22 -19.07 4.65
N LEU A 122 -2.99 -18.92 3.34
CA LEU A 122 -3.09 -20.01 2.37
C LEU A 122 -2.04 -21.12 2.61
N CYS A 123 -0.81 -20.75 2.96
CA CYS A 123 0.28 -21.69 3.26
C CYS A 123 0.12 -22.41 4.61
N TYR A 124 -0.26 -21.68 5.66
CA TYR A 124 -0.13 -22.14 7.05
C TYR A 124 -1.46 -22.29 7.81
N GLY A 125 -2.57 -21.80 7.24
CA GLY A 125 -3.92 -21.95 7.81
C GLY A 125 -4.12 -21.19 9.13
N GLU A 126 -4.99 -21.73 9.99
CA GLU A 126 -5.41 -21.06 11.23
C GLU A 126 -4.25 -20.83 12.23
N LYS A 127 -3.17 -21.62 12.18
CA LYS A 127 -2.01 -21.47 13.08
C LYS A 127 -1.39 -20.07 12.99
N VAL A 128 -1.28 -19.51 11.79
CA VAL A 128 -0.60 -18.22 11.57
C VAL A 128 -1.53 -17.01 11.77
N LYS A 129 -2.84 -17.23 11.84
CA LYS A 129 -3.86 -16.17 11.84
C LYS A 129 -3.65 -15.09 12.92
N PRO A 130 -3.31 -15.43 14.18
CA PRO A 130 -3.03 -14.41 15.20
C PRO A 130 -1.76 -13.59 14.93
N PHE A 131 -0.84 -14.13 14.13
CA PHE A 131 0.51 -13.60 13.88
C PHE A 131 0.67 -12.98 12.48
N LEU A 132 -0.41 -12.79 11.72
CA LEU A 132 -0.33 -12.35 10.33
C LEU A 132 0.47 -11.04 10.16
N ALA A 133 0.23 -10.03 11.01
CA ALA A 133 1.02 -8.80 10.98
C ALA A 133 2.51 -9.04 11.27
N ASP A 134 2.83 -9.81 12.30
CA ASP A 134 4.23 -10.16 12.64
C ASP A 134 4.92 -10.83 11.46
N MET A 135 4.27 -11.84 10.87
CA MET A 135 4.82 -12.60 9.76
C MET A 135 5.03 -11.75 8.50
N VAL A 136 4.09 -10.85 8.19
CA VAL A 136 4.22 -9.93 7.05
C VAL A 136 5.34 -8.92 7.27
N VAL A 137 5.47 -8.35 8.47
CA VAL A 137 6.55 -7.42 8.80
C VAL A 137 7.91 -8.11 8.73
N ILE A 138 8.03 -9.34 9.23
CA ILE A 138 9.26 -10.13 9.15
C ILE A 138 9.62 -10.40 7.69
N LEU A 139 8.67 -10.89 6.88
CA LEU A 139 8.90 -11.16 5.46
C LEU A 139 9.35 -9.90 4.72
N GLN A 140 8.59 -8.81 4.85
CA GLN A 140 8.91 -7.54 4.18
C GLN A 140 10.26 -6.99 4.65
N GLY A 141 10.60 -7.14 5.94
CA GLY A 141 11.90 -6.76 6.49
C GLY A 141 13.05 -7.56 5.87
N MET A 142 12.91 -8.89 5.80
CA MET A 142 13.91 -9.77 5.15
C MET A 142 14.11 -9.36 3.69
N LEU A 143 13.04 -9.26 2.91
CA LEU A 143 13.12 -8.91 1.49
C LEU A 143 13.73 -7.53 1.27
N LYS A 144 13.27 -6.52 2.02
CA LYS A 144 13.82 -5.15 1.96
C LYS A 144 15.33 -5.13 2.21
N GLU A 145 15.81 -5.88 3.20
CA GLU A 145 17.24 -5.90 3.53
C GLU A 145 18.06 -6.56 2.41
N TYR A 146 17.55 -7.63 1.79
CA TYR A 146 18.20 -8.23 0.62
C TYR A 146 18.21 -7.30 -0.60
N TYR A 147 17.12 -6.56 -0.85
CA TYR A 147 17.12 -5.53 -1.89
C TYR A 147 18.13 -4.43 -1.61
N LEU A 148 18.21 -3.96 -0.36
CA LEU A 148 19.18 -2.96 0.06
C LEU A 148 20.62 -3.48 -0.12
N TYR A 149 20.88 -4.73 0.24
CA TYR A 149 22.17 -5.38 0.02
C TYR A 149 22.54 -5.45 -1.46
N MET A 150 21.64 -5.95 -2.32
CA MET A 150 21.85 -6.00 -3.78
C MET A 150 22.12 -4.61 -4.35
N PHE A 151 21.40 -3.61 -3.86
CA PHE A 151 21.55 -2.22 -4.26
C PHE A 151 22.92 -1.65 -3.87
N ILE A 152 23.34 -1.79 -2.61
CA ILE A 152 24.63 -1.27 -2.12
C ILE A 152 25.80 -1.98 -2.81
N GLN A 153 25.72 -3.30 -2.96
CA GLN A 153 26.80 -4.11 -3.54
C GLN A 153 26.80 -4.12 -5.06
N GLN A 154 25.80 -3.50 -5.70
CA GLN A 154 25.60 -3.51 -7.16
C GLN A 154 25.68 -4.95 -7.73
N THR A 155 25.09 -5.91 -7.01
CA THR A 155 25.14 -7.33 -7.33
C THR A 155 23.75 -7.90 -7.55
N GLN A 156 23.67 -8.99 -8.30
CA GLN A 156 22.44 -9.75 -8.48
C GLN A 156 22.55 -11.06 -7.71
N LEU A 157 21.55 -11.35 -6.88
CA LEU A 157 21.43 -12.64 -6.21
C LEU A 157 20.59 -13.59 -7.05
N ASN A 158 20.80 -14.89 -6.86
CA ASN A 158 19.94 -15.90 -7.46
C ASN A 158 18.57 -15.89 -6.72
N VAL A 159 17.53 -15.43 -7.43
CA VAL A 159 16.20 -15.23 -6.86
C VAL A 159 15.60 -16.53 -6.33
N GLN A 160 15.73 -17.63 -7.08
CA GLN A 160 15.24 -18.95 -6.68
C GLN A 160 15.91 -19.45 -5.39
N GLN A 161 17.22 -19.28 -5.25
CA GLN A 161 17.94 -19.69 -4.03
C GLN A 161 17.53 -18.82 -2.84
N LEU A 162 17.38 -17.51 -3.06
CA LEU A 162 16.99 -16.57 -2.02
C LEU A 162 15.55 -16.78 -1.57
N SER A 163 14.62 -17.04 -2.49
CA SER A 163 13.21 -17.31 -2.16
C SER A 163 13.07 -18.57 -1.31
N ASN A 164 13.79 -19.64 -1.66
CA ASN A 164 13.87 -20.87 -0.87
C ASN A 164 14.47 -20.61 0.52
N TRP A 165 15.54 -19.81 0.59
CA TRP A 165 16.19 -19.43 1.84
C TRP A 165 15.24 -18.67 2.77
N VAL A 166 14.60 -17.62 2.27
CA VAL A 166 13.63 -16.81 3.04
C VAL A 166 12.45 -17.67 3.48
N SER A 167 11.86 -18.44 2.57
CA SER A 167 10.73 -19.34 2.86
C SER A 167 11.08 -20.37 3.95
N HIS A 168 12.29 -20.93 3.91
CA HIS A 168 12.78 -21.86 4.95
C HIS A 168 12.83 -21.21 6.34
N HIS A 169 13.33 -19.96 6.43
CA HIS A 169 13.36 -19.22 7.69
C HIS A 169 11.97 -18.87 8.20
N ILE A 170 11.09 -18.42 7.30
CA ILE A 170 9.70 -18.15 7.64
C ILE A 170 9.00 -19.42 8.15
N ASN A 171 9.17 -20.56 7.49
CA ASN A 171 8.62 -21.84 7.94
C ASN A 171 9.15 -22.25 9.32
N SER A 172 10.43 -21.98 9.58
CA SER A 172 11.05 -22.24 10.89
C SER A 172 10.43 -21.36 11.99
N ILE A 173 10.12 -20.10 11.70
CA ILE A 173 9.41 -19.22 12.64
C ILE A 173 7.99 -19.75 12.89
N VAL A 174 7.24 -20.04 11.82
CA VAL A 174 5.85 -20.53 11.92
C VAL A 174 5.75 -21.82 12.73
N ASN A 175 6.73 -22.72 12.60
CA ASN A 175 6.76 -23.97 13.36
C ASN A 175 6.94 -23.77 14.87
N ASN A 176 7.45 -22.63 15.32
CA ASN A 176 7.72 -22.32 16.73
C ASN A 176 6.78 -21.24 17.30
N LEU A 177 5.60 -21.03 16.70
CA LEU A 177 4.63 -20.04 17.20
C LEU A 177 3.85 -20.51 18.43
N ASP A 178 3.83 -21.81 18.74
CA ASP A 178 2.91 -22.37 19.74
C ASP A 178 3.16 -21.85 21.18
N ASP A 179 4.39 -21.40 21.46
CA ASP A 179 4.80 -20.86 22.76
C ASP A 179 4.87 -19.32 22.80
N LEU A 180 4.39 -18.64 21.75
CA LEU A 180 4.49 -17.19 21.60
C LEU A 180 3.12 -16.52 21.65
N ASP A 181 3.12 -15.26 22.08
CA ASP A 181 2.01 -14.34 21.87
C ASP A 181 2.32 -13.45 20.65
N PRO A 182 1.31 -13.07 19.83
CA PRO A 182 1.52 -12.11 18.74
C PRO A 182 2.07 -10.80 19.29
N PHE A 183 3.17 -10.33 18.70
CA PHE A 183 3.81 -9.09 19.15
C PHE A 183 3.10 -7.88 18.55
N LEU A 184 2.85 -7.93 17.25
CA LEU A 184 1.99 -6.99 16.57
C LEU A 184 0.55 -7.44 16.77
N HIS A 185 -0.10 -6.80 17.74
CA HIS A 185 -1.54 -6.73 17.71
C HIS A 185 -1.92 -5.91 16.48
N GLU A 186 -2.33 -6.59 15.40
CA GLU A 186 -3.19 -5.94 14.42
C GLU A 186 -4.22 -5.15 15.23
N THR A 187 -4.41 -3.86 14.91
CA THR A 187 -5.59 -3.14 15.38
C THR A 187 -6.76 -4.05 15.02
N GLN A 188 -7.22 -4.79 16.03
CA GLN A 188 -8.09 -5.94 15.87
C GLN A 188 -9.20 -5.52 14.94
N ASN A 189 -9.44 -6.28 13.86
CA ASN A 189 -10.58 -6.13 12.95
C ASN A 189 -11.21 -4.74 13.07
N GLU A 190 -10.69 -3.75 12.35
CA GLU A 190 -11.24 -2.40 12.36
C GLU A 190 -12.77 -2.51 12.27
N THR A 191 -13.46 -2.41 13.41
CA THR A 191 -14.91 -2.61 13.51
C THR A 191 -15.54 -1.25 13.42
N PHE A 192 -16.81 -1.22 12.98
CA PHE A 192 -17.60 -0.01 13.08
C PHE A 192 -17.51 0.61 14.49
N ASP A 193 -17.59 -0.20 15.54
CA ASP A 193 -17.48 0.26 16.93
C ASP A 193 -16.13 0.90 17.25
N SER A 194 -15.02 0.31 16.81
CA SER A 194 -13.68 0.85 17.05
C SER A 194 -13.47 2.20 16.35
N VAL A 195 -13.88 2.32 15.09
CA VAL A 195 -13.71 3.55 14.30
C VAL A 195 -14.66 4.63 14.79
N LEU A 196 -15.91 4.30 15.12
CA LEU A 196 -16.88 5.24 15.70
C LEU A 196 -16.41 5.77 17.05
N LYS A 197 -15.76 4.93 17.87
CA LYS A 197 -15.17 5.34 19.15
C LYS A 197 -14.01 6.33 18.96
N ASP A 198 -13.08 6.04 18.06
CA ASP A 198 -11.96 6.92 17.72
C ASP A 198 -12.46 8.27 17.19
N LEU A 199 -13.41 8.22 16.25
CA LEU A 199 -14.01 9.41 15.64
C LEU A 199 -14.69 10.32 16.69
N ARG A 200 -15.45 9.74 17.62
CA ARG A 200 -16.07 10.49 18.74
C ARG A 200 -15.02 11.12 19.64
N ALA A 201 -13.98 10.36 19.99
CA ALA A 201 -12.90 10.86 20.84
C ALA A 201 -12.19 12.05 20.17
N THR A 202 -11.89 11.96 18.88
CA THR A 202 -11.28 13.06 18.11
C THR A 202 -12.17 14.29 18.07
N ILE A 203 -13.47 14.13 17.82
CA ILE A 203 -14.44 15.24 17.80
C ILE A 203 -14.54 15.94 19.17
N GLN A 204 -14.54 15.16 20.25
CA GLN A 204 -14.68 15.67 21.62
C GLN A 204 -13.39 16.28 22.18
N GLN A 205 -12.23 15.73 21.86
CA GLN A 205 -10.94 16.20 22.38
C GLN A 205 -10.43 17.46 21.69
N LYS A 206 -10.78 17.67 20.42
CA LYS A 206 -10.23 18.75 19.59
C LYS A 206 -11.12 19.99 19.48
N GLU A 207 -12.24 20.05 20.22
CA GLU A 207 -13.19 21.18 20.25
C GLU A 207 -13.52 21.74 18.86
N LEU A 208 -13.87 20.84 17.92
CA LEU A 208 -14.09 21.20 16.53
C LEU A 208 -15.28 22.15 16.37
N HIS A 209 -15.23 23.00 15.34
CA HIS A 209 -16.36 23.85 14.98
C HIS A 209 -17.58 22.99 14.63
N ASN A 210 -18.75 23.32 15.17
CA ASN A 210 -19.99 22.54 15.04
C ASN A 210 -19.93 21.11 15.61
N GLN A 211 -19.16 20.88 16.69
CA GLN A 211 -19.05 19.60 17.41
C GLN A 211 -20.39 18.87 17.60
N ASP A 212 -21.43 19.56 18.09
CA ASP A 212 -22.76 18.97 18.31
C ASP A 212 -23.40 18.43 17.04
N LYS A 213 -23.17 19.11 15.91
CA LYS A 213 -23.68 18.68 14.60
C LYS A 213 -22.90 17.48 14.08
N LEU A 214 -21.57 17.48 14.23
CA LEU A 214 -20.71 16.35 13.86
C LEU A 214 -21.09 15.09 14.65
N LEU A 215 -21.27 15.19 15.97
CA LEU A 215 -21.68 14.06 16.81
C LEU A 215 -23.08 13.52 16.44
N LYS A 216 -24.01 14.40 16.03
CA LYS A 216 -25.33 13.96 15.52
C LYS A 216 -25.21 13.16 14.22
N VAL A 217 -24.35 13.59 13.30
CA VAL A 217 -24.13 12.88 12.04
C VAL A 217 -23.44 11.53 12.28
N VAL A 218 -22.45 11.47 13.18
CA VAL A 218 -21.83 10.19 13.60
C VAL A 218 -22.86 9.23 14.19
N LYS A 219 -23.76 9.73 15.05
CA LYS A 219 -24.86 8.92 15.62
C LYS A 219 -25.83 8.42 14.55
N GLN A 220 -26.08 9.20 13.51
CA GLN A 220 -26.91 8.78 12.39
C GLN A 220 -26.27 7.63 11.61
N ILE A 221 -24.95 7.70 11.37
CA ILE A 221 -24.22 6.60 10.72
C ILE A 221 -24.25 5.33 11.58
N GLU A 222 -24.07 5.44 12.90
CA GLU A 222 -24.20 4.32 13.84
C GLU A 222 -25.59 3.64 13.75
N GLN A 223 -26.66 4.42 13.67
CA GLN A 223 -28.02 3.88 13.51
C GLN A 223 -28.20 3.11 12.19
N GLU A 224 -27.63 3.61 11.09
CA GLU A 224 -27.68 2.92 9.80
C GLU A 224 -26.91 1.59 9.83
N ILE A 225 -25.76 1.56 10.52
CA ILE A 225 -24.96 0.36 10.76
C ILE A 225 -25.74 -0.66 11.60
N ASP A 226 -26.35 -0.22 12.71
CA ASP A 226 -27.16 -1.08 13.59
C ASP A 226 -28.37 -1.67 12.86
N ASN A 227 -28.95 -0.91 11.93
CA ASN A 227 -30.05 -1.35 11.05
C ASN A 227 -29.58 -2.25 9.89
N ARG A 228 -28.33 -2.74 9.91
CA ARG A 228 -27.72 -3.56 8.85
C ARG A 228 -27.79 -2.92 7.46
N SER A 229 -27.79 -1.58 7.40
CA SER A 229 -27.78 -0.80 6.16
C SER A 229 -26.58 0.16 6.14
N PRO A 230 -25.35 -0.32 6.35
CA PRO A 230 -24.17 0.53 6.53
C PRO A 230 -23.81 1.36 5.28
N TYR A 231 -24.36 1.01 4.12
CA TYR A 231 -24.15 1.69 2.83
C TYR A 231 -25.44 2.29 2.27
N SER A 232 -26.34 2.79 3.13
CA SER A 232 -27.53 3.51 2.69
C SER A 232 -27.18 4.89 2.11
N ILE A 233 -28.06 5.46 1.28
CA ILE A 233 -27.91 6.84 0.77
C ILE A 233 -27.72 7.83 1.93
N THR A 234 -28.41 7.59 3.04
CA THR A 234 -28.30 8.40 4.25
C THR A 234 -26.90 8.30 4.87
N ALA A 235 -26.32 7.10 4.94
CA ALA A 235 -24.96 6.89 5.41
C ALA A 235 -23.92 7.54 4.47
N GLU A 236 -24.07 7.41 3.16
CA GLU A 236 -23.18 8.03 2.16
C GLU A 236 -23.16 9.56 2.26
N VAL A 237 -24.34 10.19 2.34
CA VAL A 237 -24.45 11.65 2.50
C VAL A 237 -23.84 12.10 3.83
N SER A 238 -24.04 11.33 4.90
CA SER A 238 -23.47 11.60 6.22
C SER A 238 -21.94 11.50 6.21
N LEU A 239 -21.38 10.48 5.57
CA LEU A 239 -19.93 10.32 5.39
C LEU A 239 -19.34 11.47 4.54
N HIS A 240 -20.02 11.86 3.45
CA HIS A 240 -19.57 13.00 2.64
C HIS A 240 -19.55 14.30 3.45
N TYR A 241 -20.55 14.53 4.30
CA TYR A 241 -20.55 15.70 5.17
C TYR A 241 -19.34 15.71 6.12
N LEU A 242 -19.04 14.58 6.77
CA LEU A 242 -17.92 14.48 7.70
C LEU A 242 -16.55 14.59 7.02
N LYS A 243 -16.43 14.20 5.74
CA LYS A 243 -15.17 14.34 4.95
C LYS A 243 -14.70 15.78 4.79
N GLY A 244 -15.60 16.75 4.94
CA GLY A 244 -15.27 18.18 4.88
C GLY A 244 -14.42 18.68 6.05
N GLU A 245 -14.31 17.90 7.13
CA GLU A 245 -13.53 18.24 8.31
C GLU A 245 -12.16 17.52 8.30
N GLU A 246 -11.10 18.27 7.99
CA GLU A 246 -9.74 17.72 7.84
C GLU A 246 -9.27 16.92 9.06
N MET A 247 -9.65 17.36 10.26
CA MET A 247 -9.18 16.80 11.53
C MET A 247 -9.73 15.41 11.86
N ILE A 248 -10.81 14.99 11.19
CA ILE A 248 -11.45 13.67 11.34
C ILE A 248 -11.46 12.87 10.04
N GLN A 249 -10.89 13.41 8.97
CA GLN A 249 -10.96 12.83 7.63
C GLN A 249 -10.40 11.40 7.57
N THR A 250 -9.33 11.11 8.32
CA THR A 250 -8.76 9.76 8.41
C THR A 250 -9.75 8.75 8.97
N ASP A 251 -10.43 9.08 10.07
CA ASP A 251 -11.43 8.20 10.70
C ASP A 251 -12.67 8.02 9.82
N VAL A 252 -13.07 9.07 9.09
CA VAL A 252 -14.18 9.01 8.13
C VAL A 252 -13.86 8.09 6.95
N LEU A 253 -12.62 8.11 6.43
CA LEU A 253 -12.19 7.22 5.35
C LEU A 253 -12.09 5.76 5.81
N ARG A 254 -11.67 5.53 7.06
CA ARG A 254 -11.71 4.20 7.70
C ARG A 254 -13.14 3.67 7.77
N LEU A 255 -14.09 4.51 8.23
CA LEU A 255 -15.50 4.15 8.36
C LEU A 255 -16.15 3.85 6.99
N GLU A 256 -15.87 4.67 5.97
CA GLU A 256 -16.37 4.46 4.60
C GLU A 256 -15.88 3.13 4.00
N ARG A 257 -14.63 2.74 4.27
CA ARG A 257 -14.08 1.47 3.83
C ARG A 257 -14.86 0.29 4.42
N LEU A 258 -15.19 0.35 5.70
CA LEU A 258 -15.99 -0.67 6.38
C LEU A 258 -17.43 -0.73 5.84
N CYS A 259 -18.05 0.43 5.60
CA CYS A 259 -19.39 0.49 5.01
C CYS A 259 -19.45 -0.20 3.63
N LYS A 260 -18.42 -0.05 2.79
CA LYS A 260 -18.33 -0.70 1.48
C LYS A 260 -18.08 -2.21 1.56
N GLN A 261 -17.38 -2.67 2.61
CA GLN A 261 -17.09 -4.09 2.80
C GLN A 261 -18.29 -4.87 3.38
N GLY A 262 -19.16 -4.23 4.16
CA GLY A 262 -20.36 -4.85 4.75
C GLY A 262 -21.65 -4.74 3.91
N GLY A 263 -21.58 -4.15 2.72
CA GLY A 263 -22.74 -3.84 1.86
C GLY A 263 -23.00 -4.81 0.70
N ASN A 264 -22.32 -5.97 0.64
CA ASN A 264 -22.52 -7.02 -0.36
C ASN A 264 -23.20 -8.26 0.24
#